data_AF-A0A1G2IVR6-F1
#
_entry.id   AF-A0A1G2IVR6-F1
#
_cell.length_a   1.000
_cell.length_b   1.000
_cell.length_c   1.000
_cell.angle_alpha   90.00
_cell.angle_beta   90.00
_cell.angle_gamma   90.00
#
_symmetry.space_group_name_H-M   'P 1'
#
loop_
_entity.id
_entity.type
_entity.pdbx_description
1 polymer ?
#
loop_
_entity_poly.entity_id
_entity_poly.type
_entity_poly.pdbx_seq_one_letter_code
_entity_poly.pdbx_strand_id
1 'polypeptide(L)'
;MAEPQLIEYIKKAKEAGQTDEQTRALLYKNGWTESETMNAFSAVNQERVQDGPTQIQPMSQVKQPDQGEKTIEAQYEEKPARNSSSFVLKFLIILIVLAILGGGIYFALAQTKFLSTFFPIKTAPVVANNPVAATQKTPVTVFLATQKIATILQDYDITKLTVYSFNENGGSVAFCVPKKLDNKFDCFLNNQKLNNPYNFKPYWIGDSPDGKRIISLYLDPATKQSFIFENNQEGIRYDGTITFPKFSANSQSFYYVVIGKDNKSFVVLDNKPGSSHDKIYGVPAISNDGKYIVYGARDGQDLFWVADLINAEK
;
A
#
# COMPACT_ATOMS: atom_id res chain seq x y z
N MET A 1 23.56 -13.31 4.73
CA MET A 1 24.91 -13.31 5.34
C MET A 1 25.83 -12.57 4.39
N ALA A 2 26.76 -11.77 4.91
CA ALA A 2 27.68 -11.01 4.06
C ALA A 2 28.70 -11.95 3.41
N GLU A 3 28.88 -11.82 2.10
CA GLU A 3 29.85 -12.61 1.34
C GLU A 3 31.28 -12.19 1.74
N PRO A 4 32.16 -13.12 2.17
CA PRO A 4 33.50 -12.78 2.66
C PRO A 4 34.36 -11.99 1.65
N GLN A 5 34.21 -12.28 0.36
CA GLN A 5 34.94 -11.60 -0.71
C GLN A 5 34.57 -10.11 -0.84
N LEU A 6 33.29 -9.77 -0.64
CA LEU A 6 32.81 -8.39 -0.65
C LEU A 6 33.36 -7.61 0.55
N ILE A 7 33.42 -8.24 1.73
CA ILE A 7 33.99 -7.66 2.95
C ILE A 7 35.46 -7.32 2.73
N GLU A 8 36.25 -8.25 2.18
CA GLU A 8 37.67 -8.04 1.92
C GLU A 8 37.92 -6.93 0.87
N TYR A 9 37.13 -6.91 -0.20
CA TYR A 9 37.21 -5.87 -1.22
C TYR A 9 36.92 -4.48 -0.64
N ILE A 10 35.86 -4.34 0.15
CA ILE A 10 35.49 -3.06 0.78
C ILE A 10 36.60 -2.57 1.74
N LYS A 11 37.27 -3.48 2.47
CA LYS A 11 38.42 -3.13 3.31
C LYS A 11 39.59 -2.58 2.48
N LYS A 12 39.99 -3.28 1.42
CA LYS A 12 41.07 -2.85 0.52
C LYS A 12 40.74 -1.53 -0.19
N ALA A 13 39.49 -1.33 -0.61
CA ALA A 13 39.04 -0.09 -1.23
C ALA A 13 39.16 1.10 -0.27
N LYS A 14 38.79 0.92 1.01
CA LYS A 14 38.97 1.93 2.06
C LYS A 14 40.44 2.23 2.34
N GLU A 15 41.30 1.20 2.40
CA GLU A 15 42.75 1.36 2.57
C GLU A 15 43.39 2.11 1.40
N ALA A 16 42.87 1.90 0.18
CA ALA A 16 43.27 2.62 -1.03
C ALA A 16 42.68 4.04 -1.14
N GLY A 17 41.90 4.50 -0.14
CA GLY A 17 41.31 5.83 -0.10
C GLY A 17 40.09 6.04 -1.00
N GLN A 18 39.50 4.96 -1.54
CA GLN A 18 38.25 5.06 -2.31
C GLN A 18 37.07 5.39 -1.39
N THR A 19 36.14 6.22 -1.88
CA THR A 19 34.93 6.52 -1.12
C THR A 19 33.96 5.34 -1.13
N ASP A 20 33.12 5.23 -0.11
CA ASP A 20 32.07 4.21 -0.04
C ASP A 20 31.14 4.27 -1.27
N GLU A 21 30.91 5.48 -1.81
CA GLU A 21 30.08 5.69 -3.00
C GLU A 21 30.74 5.16 -4.28
N GLN A 22 32.04 5.43 -4.48
CA GLN A 22 32.82 4.89 -5.59
C GLN A 22 32.88 3.35 -5.54
N THR A 23 33.07 2.82 -4.33
CA THR A 23 33.14 1.38 -4.09
C THR A 23 31.80 0.70 -4.41
N ARG A 24 30.66 1.29 -4.00
CA ARG A 24 29.33 0.76 -4.35
C ARG A 24 29.07 0.80 -5.86
N ALA A 25 29.42 1.89 -6.52
CA ALA A 25 29.24 2.02 -7.97
C ALA A 25 30.00 0.93 -8.74
N LEU A 26 31.22 0.60 -8.32
CA LEU A 26 32.01 -0.49 -8.91
C LEU A 26 31.39 -1.87 -8.65
N LEU A 27 30.90 -2.11 -7.44
CA LEU A 27 30.26 -3.38 -7.09
C LEU A 27 28.98 -3.61 -7.92
N TYR A 28 28.17 -2.57 -8.12
CA TYR A 28 26.97 -2.66 -8.96
C TYR A 28 27.32 -2.91 -10.43
N LYS A 29 28.35 -2.22 -10.94
CA LYS A 29 28.84 -2.45 -12.30
C LYS A 29 29.30 -3.89 -12.53
N ASN A 30 29.82 -4.53 -11.49
CA ASN A 30 30.32 -5.91 -11.53
C ASN A 30 29.25 -6.96 -11.15
N GLY A 31 27.97 -6.59 -11.12
CA GLY A 31 26.86 -7.52 -11.00
C GLY A 31 26.54 -7.98 -9.57
N TRP A 32 26.97 -7.21 -8.57
CA TRP A 32 26.52 -7.37 -7.18
C TRP A 32 25.24 -6.59 -6.94
N THR A 33 24.34 -7.15 -6.13
CA THR A 33 23.05 -6.54 -5.82
C THR A 33 23.17 -5.54 -4.67
N GLU A 34 22.21 -4.61 -4.58
CA GLU A 34 22.10 -3.65 -3.49
C GLU A 34 22.06 -4.33 -2.11
N SER A 35 21.33 -5.44 -1.99
CA SER A 35 21.24 -6.19 -0.72
C SER A 35 22.58 -6.81 -0.32
N GLU A 36 23.32 -7.41 -1.26
CA GLU A 36 24.63 -8.04 -0.99
C GLU A 36 25.68 -7.01 -0.57
N THR A 37 25.73 -5.88 -1.29
CA THR A 37 26.64 -4.78 -0.96
C THR A 37 26.30 -4.15 0.39
N MET A 38 25.03 -3.85 0.67
CA MET A 38 24.59 -3.27 1.94
C MET A 38 24.96 -4.16 3.13
N ASN A 39 24.72 -5.47 3.02
CA ASN A 39 25.10 -6.43 4.05
C ASN A 39 26.62 -6.45 4.30
N ALA A 40 27.43 -6.37 3.25
CA ALA A 40 28.89 -6.38 3.37
C ALA A 40 29.44 -5.08 3.98
N PHE A 41 28.92 -3.91 3.58
CA PHE A 41 29.28 -2.64 4.21
C PHE A 41 28.91 -2.59 5.69
N SER A 42 27.74 -3.13 6.05
CA SER A 42 27.33 -3.25 7.46
C SER A 42 28.28 -4.15 8.25
N ALA A 43 28.72 -5.28 7.70
CA ALA A 43 29.68 -6.17 8.35
C ALA A 43 31.05 -5.49 8.60
N VAL A 44 31.60 -4.80 7.59
CA VAL A 44 32.87 -4.05 7.73
C VAL A 44 32.76 -2.94 8.79
N ASN A 45 31.63 -2.26 8.86
CA ASN A 45 31.42 -1.19 9.84
C ASN A 45 31.19 -1.72 11.27
N GLN A 46 30.66 -2.95 11.42
CA GLN A 46 30.49 -3.60 12.72
C GLN A 46 31.82 -4.11 13.31
N GLU A 47 32.75 -4.60 12.48
CA GLU A 47 34.09 -4.99 12.95
C GLU A 47 34.89 -3.82 13.54
N ARG A 48 34.72 -2.59 13.00
CA ARG A 48 35.37 -1.38 13.56
C ARG A 48 34.95 -1.02 14.98
N VAL A 49 33.81 -1.50 15.45
CA VAL A 49 33.29 -1.17 16.79
C VAL A 49 33.90 -2.09 17.86
N GLN A 50 34.57 -3.18 17.47
CA GLN A 50 35.18 -4.13 18.40
C GLN A 50 36.67 -3.88 18.70
N ASP A 51 37.38 -3.10 17.87
CA ASP A 51 38.73 -2.61 18.20
C ASP A 51 38.63 -1.27 18.96
N GLY A 52 39.09 -1.27 20.20
CA GLY A 52 38.99 -0.15 21.16
C GLY A 52 39.71 1.15 20.76
N PRO A 53 39.63 2.20 21.60
CA PRO A 53 39.84 3.59 21.16
C PRO A 53 41.31 3.89 20.89
N THR A 54 41.65 4.20 19.64
CA THR A 54 42.91 4.89 19.33
C THR A 54 42.74 6.39 19.54
N GLN A 55 43.68 6.96 20.30
CA GLN A 55 43.73 8.33 20.80
C GLN A 55 43.46 9.41 19.73
N ILE A 56 42.65 10.39 20.11
CA ILE A 56 42.44 11.64 19.37
C ILE A 56 43.67 12.54 19.61
N GLN A 57 44.49 12.74 18.58
CA GLN A 57 45.37 13.92 18.50
C GLN A 57 44.67 15.03 17.69
N PRO A 58 44.82 16.31 18.05
CA PRO A 58 44.14 17.39 17.37
C PRO A 58 44.87 17.73 16.07
N MET A 59 44.24 17.52 14.92
CA MET A 59 44.76 18.05 13.65
C MET A 59 44.17 19.42 13.36
N SER A 60 45.03 20.41 13.56
CA SER A 60 45.10 21.69 12.88
C SER A 60 44.96 21.56 11.36
N GLN A 61 44.42 22.63 10.77
CA GLN A 61 44.43 23.05 9.35
C GLN A 61 45.11 22.10 8.35
N VAL A 62 44.33 21.59 7.38
CA VAL A 62 44.86 21.15 6.09
C VAL A 62 44.00 21.69 4.95
N LYS A 63 44.72 22.33 4.03
CA LYS A 63 44.35 22.85 2.71
C LYS A 63 43.54 21.89 1.85
N GLN A 64 42.70 22.49 1.02
CA GLN A 64 42.16 21.95 -0.23
C GLN A 64 43.26 21.33 -1.10
N PRO A 65 43.10 20.12 -1.65
CA PRO A 65 43.90 19.66 -2.76
C PRO A 65 43.15 19.69 -4.09
N ASP A 66 43.98 19.94 -5.07
CA ASP A 66 43.81 20.15 -6.50
C ASP A 66 43.29 18.92 -7.26
N GLN A 67 42.84 19.16 -8.49
CA GLN A 67 42.51 18.13 -9.47
C GLN A 67 43.76 17.29 -9.80
N GLY A 68 43.67 15.98 -9.62
CA GLY A 68 44.75 15.05 -9.94
C GLY A 68 44.26 13.61 -9.96
N GLU A 69 43.76 13.19 -11.12
CA GLU A 69 43.40 11.82 -11.45
C GLU A 69 44.62 10.89 -11.30
N LYS A 70 44.62 10.05 -10.26
CA LYS A 70 45.47 8.85 -10.18
C LYS A 70 44.67 7.71 -9.59
N THR A 71 44.00 6.98 -10.48
CA THR A 71 43.35 5.71 -10.19
C THR A 71 44.43 4.68 -9.87
N ILE A 72 44.59 4.33 -8.59
CA ILE A 72 45.32 3.12 -8.21
C ILE A 72 44.34 1.96 -8.44
N GLU A 73 44.51 1.25 -9.55
CA GLU A 73 43.73 0.05 -9.88
C GLU A 73 44.06 -1.07 -8.89
N ALA A 74 43.20 -1.27 -7.89
CA ALA A 74 43.14 -2.53 -7.17
C ALA A 74 42.62 -3.60 -8.15
N GLN A 75 43.48 -4.56 -8.52
CA GLN A 75 43.12 -5.69 -9.37
C GLN A 75 41.91 -6.43 -8.77
N TYR A 76 40.84 -6.55 -9.54
CA TYR A 76 39.57 -7.16 -9.15
C TYR A 76 39.48 -8.60 -9.72
N GLU A 77 39.09 -9.57 -8.89
CA GLU A 77 38.71 -10.92 -9.37
C GLU A 77 37.22 -10.93 -9.78
N GLU A 78 36.93 -11.33 -11.02
CA GLU A 78 35.56 -11.51 -11.51
C GLU A 78 34.78 -12.57 -10.72
N LYS A 79 33.46 -12.38 -10.62
CA LYS A 79 32.52 -13.30 -9.96
C LYS A 79 32.71 -14.74 -10.48
N PRO A 80 33.12 -15.71 -9.65
CA PRO A 80 33.38 -17.06 -10.15
C PRO A 80 32.09 -17.69 -10.68
N ALA A 81 32.15 -18.23 -11.90
CA ALA A 81 31.06 -18.96 -12.51
C ALA A 81 30.71 -20.18 -11.64
N ARG A 82 29.54 -20.12 -10.98
CA ARG A 82 29.06 -21.19 -10.10
C ARG A 82 28.72 -22.43 -10.94
N ASN A 83 29.64 -23.39 -10.94
CA ASN A 83 29.48 -24.69 -11.62
C ASN A 83 28.27 -25.43 -11.01
N SER A 84 27.10 -25.29 -11.63
CA SER A 84 25.81 -25.75 -11.08
C SER A 84 25.48 -27.21 -11.42
N SER A 85 26.38 -27.93 -12.10
CA SER A 85 26.08 -29.24 -12.69
C SER A 85 25.75 -30.33 -11.66
N SER A 86 26.32 -30.27 -10.44
CA SER A 86 26.00 -31.26 -9.39
C SER A 86 24.79 -30.89 -8.55
N PHE A 87 24.49 -29.60 -8.39
CA PHE A 87 23.36 -29.14 -7.58
C PHE A 87 22.05 -29.22 -8.37
N VAL A 88 22.05 -28.78 -9.62
CA VAL A 88 20.87 -28.85 -10.50
C VAL A 88 20.50 -30.30 -10.74
N LEU A 89 21.46 -31.19 -11.01
CA LEU A 89 21.18 -32.62 -11.22
C LEU A 89 20.60 -33.30 -9.96
N LYS A 90 21.12 -32.98 -8.77
CA LYS A 90 20.56 -33.49 -7.49
C LYS A 90 19.17 -32.93 -7.21
N PHE A 91 18.93 -31.64 -7.49
CA PHE A 91 17.60 -31.04 -7.37
C PHE A 91 16.61 -31.65 -8.34
N LEU A 92 17.04 -31.95 -9.57
CA LEU A 92 16.20 -32.54 -10.61
C LEU A 92 15.88 -34.00 -10.28
N ILE A 93 16.81 -34.77 -9.72
CA ILE A 93 16.55 -36.11 -9.19
C ILE A 93 15.57 -36.05 -8.01
N ILE A 94 15.72 -35.12 -7.07
CA ILE A 94 14.79 -34.94 -5.95
C ILE A 94 13.39 -34.56 -6.46
N LEU A 95 13.29 -33.67 -7.44
CA LEU A 95 12.00 -33.29 -8.06
C LEU A 95 11.36 -34.47 -8.80
N ILE A 96 12.13 -35.31 -9.49
CA ILE A 96 11.63 -36.53 -10.13
C ILE A 96 11.13 -37.52 -9.06
N VAL A 97 11.88 -37.72 -7.97
CA VAL A 97 11.45 -38.59 -6.87
C VAL A 97 10.18 -38.05 -6.20
N LEU A 98 10.08 -36.75 -5.97
CA LEU A 98 8.87 -36.11 -5.42
C LEU A 98 7.69 -36.17 -6.38
N ALA A 99 7.92 -36.07 -7.69
CA ALA A 99 6.88 -36.23 -8.70
C ALA A 99 6.40 -37.69 -8.80
N ILE A 100 7.29 -38.68 -8.64
CA ILE A 100 6.92 -40.11 -8.62
C ILE A 100 6.18 -40.45 -7.32
N LEU A 101 6.65 -39.97 -6.17
CA LEU A 101 5.99 -40.19 -4.88
C LEU A 101 4.65 -39.44 -4.80
N GLY A 102 4.61 -38.18 -5.21
CA GLY A 102 3.40 -37.36 -5.24
C GLY A 102 2.39 -37.84 -6.28
N GLY A 103 2.87 -38.24 -7.46
CA GLY A 103 2.06 -38.84 -8.52
C GLY A 103 1.52 -40.21 -8.12
N GLY A 104 2.30 -41.03 -7.40
CA GLY A 104 1.86 -42.30 -6.84
C GLY A 104 0.81 -42.13 -5.74
N ILE A 105 0.97 -41.15 -4.86
CA ILE A 105 -0.03 -40.80 -3.84
C ILE A 105 -1.31 -40.24 -4.48
N TYR A 106 -1.18 -39.36 -5.47
CA TYR A 106 -2.32 -38.83 -6.22
C TYR A 106 -3.06 -39.94 -6.97
N PHE A 107 -2.34 -40.85 -7.63
CA PHE A 107 -2.93 -41.98 -8.35
C PHE A 107 -3.59 -42.99 -7.39
N ALA A 108 -2.99 -43.24 -6.22
CA ALA A 108 -3.58 -44.07 -5.17
C ALA A 108 -4.84 -43.45 -4.55
N LEU A 109 -4.86 -42.13 -4.34
CA LEU A 109 -6.04 -41.39 -3.87
C LEU A 109 -7.12 -41.27 -4.95
N ALA A 110 -6.73 -41.20 -6.22
CA ALA A 110 -7.65 -41.09 -7.35
C ALA A 110 -8.30 -42.43 -7.73
N GLN A 111 -7.65 -43.57 -7.46
CA GLN A 111 -8.12 -44.85 -7.98
C GLN A 111 -9.22 -45.53 -7.16
N THR A 112 -9.26 -45.49 -5.82
CA THR A 112 -10.28 -46.30 -5.11
C THR A 112 -10.64 -45.80 -3.72
N LYS A 113 -11.91 -45.36 -3.57
CA LYS A 113 -12.89 -45.75 -2.52
C LYS A 113 -12.41 -45.90 -1.06
N PHE A 114 -11.30 -45.31 -0.65
CA PHE A 114 -10.72 -45.51 0.69
C PHE A 114 -11.54 -44.76 1.76
N LEU A 115 -11.99 -43.54 1.46
CA LEU A 115 -12.75 -42.73 2.42
C LEU A 115 -14.18 -43.25 2.68
N SER A 116 -14.82 -43.92 1.71
CA SER A 116 -16.17 -44.46 1.89
C SER A 116 -16.25 -45.70 2.80
N THR A 117 -15.12 -46.38 3.00
CA THR A 117 -15.07 -47.63 3.79
C THR A 117 -14.83 -47.37 5.28
N PHE A 118 -14.14 -46.27 5.62
CA PHE A 118 -13.88 -45.89 7.02
C PHE A 118 -14.91 -44.89 7.59
N PHE A 119 -15.66 -44.19 6.73
CA PHE A 119 -16.73 -43.28 7.14
C PHE A 119 -18.02 -43.57 6.35
N PRO A 120 -18.82 -44.58 6.75
CA PRO A 120 -20.14 -44.76 6.16
C PRO A 120 -21.01 -43.55 6.53
N ILE A 121 -21.25 -42.67 5.56
CA ILE A 121 -22.21 -41.58 5.69
C ILE A 121 -23.59 -42.24 5.74
N LYS A 122 -24.16 -42.39 6.94
CA LYS A 122 -25.60 -42.66 7.08
C LYS A 122 -26.34 -41.41 6.61
N THR A 123 -26.73 -41.38 5.35
CA THR A 123 -27.66 -40.39 4.84
C THR A 123 -28.98 -40.57 5.59
N ALA A 124 -29.38 -39.58 6.40
CA ALA A 124 -30.74 -39.52 6.90
C ALA A 124 -31.72 -39.56 5.72
N PRO A 125 -32.90 -40.21 5.84
CA PRO A 125 -33.88 -40.21 4.78
C PRO A 125 -34.22 -38.77 4.43
N VAL A 126 -34.00 -38.40 3.17
CA VAL A 126 -34.41 -37.12 2.63
C VAL A 126 -35.93 -37.09 2.73
N VAL A 127 -36.45 -36.31 3.69
CA VAL A 127 -37.86 -35.93 3.68
C VAL A 127 -38.06 -35.19 2.37
N ALA A 128 -38.82 -35.80 1.45
CA ALA A 128 -39.16 -35.18 0.18
C ALA A 128 -39.99 -33.93 0.49
N ASN A 129 -39.32 -32.78 0.58
CA ASN A 129 -39.99 -31.51 0.53
C ASN A 129 -40.70 -31.45 -0.82
N ASN A 130 -42.03 -31.33 -0.79
CA ASN A 130 -42.83 -31.09 -2.00
C ASN A 130 -42.13 -30.02 -2.84
N PRO A 131 -42.00 -30.20 -4.16
CA PRO A 131 -41.35 -29.21 -5.01
C PRO A 131 -42.13 -27.90 -4.86
N VAL A 132 -41.51 -26.93 -4.17
CA VAL A 132 -42.00 -25.56 -4.14
C VAL A 132 -41.99 -25.11 -5.59
N ALA A 133 -43.18 -24.86 -6.14
CA ALA A 133 -43.33 -24.42 -7.52
C ALA A 133 -42.36 -23.26 -7.78
N ALA A 134 -41.40 -23.47 -8.67
CA ALA A 134 -40.44 -22.45 -9.04
C ALA A 134 -41.23 -21.25 -9.57
N THR A 135 -41.27 -20.18 -8.80
CA THR A 135 -41.90 -18.93 -9.23
C THR A 135 -41.08 -18.45 -10.43
N GLN A 136 -41.64 -18.54 -11.63
CA GLN A 136 -41.03 -17.98 -12.83
C GLN A 136 -40.84 -16.48 -12.56
N LYS A 137 -39.61 -16.07 -12.24
CA LYS A 137 -39.24 -14.66 -12.15
C LYS A 137 -39.37 -14.11 -13.57
N THR A 138 -40.43 -13.36 -13.82
CA THR A 138 -40.58 -12.60 -15.06
C THR A 138 -39.32 -11.74 -15.23
N PRO A 139 -38.63 -11.79 -16.38
CA PRO A 139 -37.44 -10.98 -16.59
C PRO A 139 -37.81 -9.50 -16.46
N VAL A 140 -37.22 -8.83 -15.46
CA VAL A 140 -37.37 -7.39 -15.27
C VAL A 140 -36.69 -6.71 -16.45
N THR A 141 -37.46 -6.04 -17.30
CA THR A 141 -36.89 -5.23 -18.38
C THR A 141 -36.19 -4.02 -17.76
N VAL A 142 -34.88 -3.92 -17.92
CA VAL A 142 -34.06 -2.81 -17.43
C VAL A 142 -33.93 -1.77 -18.54
N PHE A 143 -34.35 -0.54 -18.27
CA PHE A 143 -34.15 0.61 -19.17
C PHE A 143 -33.13 1.56 -18.57
N LEU A 144 -32.14 1.98 -19.35
CA LEU A 144 -31.18 3.01 -18.95
C LEU A 144 -31.66 4.37 -19.45
N ALA A 145 -32.01 5.26 -18.53
CA ALA A 145 -32.27 6.66 -18.84
C ALA A 145 -30.95 7.43 -18.87
N THR A 146 -30.61 8.03 -20.00
CA THR A 146 -29.37 8.80 -20.15
C THR A 146 -29.58 10.25 -19.73
N GLN A 147 -28.74 10.74 -18.83
CA GLN A 147 -28.72 12.15 -18.42
C GLN A 147 -27.28 12.70 -18.44
N LYS A 148 -27.12 13.93 -18.95
CA LYS A 148 -25.88 14.68 -18.84
C LYS A 148 -25.92 15.55 -17.57
N ILE A 149 -25.10 15.23 -16.57
CA ILE A 149 -25.13 15.90 -15.26
C ILE A 149 -24.08 17.02 -15.09
N ALA A 150 -23.03 17.04 -15.92
CA ALA A 150 -22.00 18.08 -15.92
C ALA A 150 -21.39 18.32 -17.30
N THR A 151 -20.81 19.51 -17.51
CA THR A 151 -20.02 19.86 -18.69
C THR A 151 -18.72 20.51 -18.24
N ILE A 152 -17.59 19.97 -18.69
CA ILE A 152 -16.28 20.59 -18.46
C ILE A 152 -16.03 21.61 -19.59
N LEU A 153 -15.69 22.84 -19.22
CA LEU A 153 -15.46 23.93 -20.17
C LEU A 153 -14.12 23.77 -20.92
N GLN A 154 -14.02 24.38 -22.11
CA GLN A 154 -12.88 24.19 -23.01
C GLN A 154 -11.55 24.78 -22.51
N ASP A 155 -11.60 25.69 -21.54
CA ASP A 155 -10.43 26.29 -20.87
C ASP A 155 -9.74 25.32 -19.89
N TYR A 156 -10.34 24.16 -19.61
CA TYR A 156 -9.78 23.12 -18.77
C TYR A 156 -9.13 21.99 -19.56
N ASP A 157 -8.07 21.41 -18.98
CA ASP A 157 -7.35 20.28 -19.52
C ASP A 157 -7.95 18.96 -19.01
N ILE A 158 -8.95 18.46 -19.75
CA ILE A 158 -9.66 17.22 -19.41
C ILE A 158 -8.75 15.99 -19.40
N THR A 159 -7.61 16.02 -20.08
CA THR A 159 -6.67 14.89 -20.11
C THR A 159 -6.00 14.66 -18.76
N LYS A 160 -6.06 15.67 -17.88
CA LYS A 160 -5.52 15.66 -16.51
C LYS A 160 -6.59 15.53 -15.44
N LEU A 161 -7.83 15.20 -15.81
CA LEU A 161 -8.90 14.91 -14.86
C LEU A 161 -8.66 13.55 -14.19
N THR A 162 -8.09 13.57 -12.98
CA THR A 162 -7.81 12.34 -12.21
C THR A 162 -8.55 12.25 -10.88
N VAL A 163 -9.33 13.28 -10.53
CA VAL A 163 -10.03 13.37 -9.25
C VAL A 163 -11.47 13.71 -9.55
N TYR A 164 -12.32 12.69 -9.43
CA TYR A 164 -13.75 12.79 -9.60
C TYR A 164 -14.44 11.70 -8.78
N SER A 165 -15.69 11.94 -8.42
CA SER A 165 -16.57 10.94 -7.81
C SER A 165 -18.01 11.21 -8.22
N PHE A 166 -18.79 10.14 -8.28
CA PHE A 166 -20.24 10.21 -8.43
C PHE A 166 -20.87 9.99 -7.07
N ASN A 167 -21.93 10.76 -6.79
CA ASN A 167 -22.79 10.52 -5.66
C ASN A 167 -23.51 9.16 -5.81
N GLU A 168 -23.73 8.45 -4.70
CA GLU A 168 -24.39 7.12 -4.71
C GLU A 168 -25.80 7.13 -5.33
N ASN A 169 -26.50 8.27 -5.26
CA ASN A 169 -27.82 8.45 -5.86
C ASN A 169 -27.75 8.83 -7.37
N GLY A 170 -26.56 8.98 -7.94
CA GLY A 170 -26.34 9.29 -9.36
C GLY A 170 -26.69 10.72 -9.79
N GLY A 171 -27.13 11.58 -8.87
CA GLY A 171 -27.58 12.95 -9.15
C GLY A 171 -26.46 14.00 -9.28
N SER A 172 -25.25 13.66 -8.87
CA SER A 172 -24.12 14.59 -8.84
C SER A 172 -22.79 13.93 -9.15
N VAL A 173 -21.89 14.74 -9.70
CA VAL A 173 -20.48 14.44 -9.87
C VAL A 173 -19.65 15.57 -9.28
N ALA A 174 -18.74 15.25 -8.38
CA ALA A 174 -17.73 16.18 -7.90
C ALA A 174 -16.43 15.91 -8.63
N PHE A 175 -15.71 16.94 -9.08
CA PHE A 175 -14.45 16.77 -9.79
C PHE A 175 -13.53 17.97 -9.71
N CYS A 176 -12.22 17.76 -9.88
CA CYS A 176 -11.23 18.82 -9.96
C CYS A 176 -10.39 18.70 -11.22
N VAL A 177 -10.27 19.79 -11.98
CA VAL A 177 -9.62 19.80 -13.29
C VAL A 177 -8.69 21.03 -13.40
N PRO A 178 -7.47 20.89 -13.96
CA PRO A 178 -6.57 22.02 -14.10
C PRO A 178 -6.96 22.87 -15.30
N LYS A 179 -6.81 24.19 -15.15
CA LYS A 179 -6.89 25.12 -16.28
C LYS A 179 -5.71 24.91 -17.23
N LYS A 180 -5.94 25.09 -18.52
CA LYS A 180 -4.89 25.01 -19.54
C LYS A 180 -3.83 26.11 -19.40
N LEU A 181 -4.25 27.31 -18.96
CA LEU A 181 -3.41 28.50 -18.96
C LEU A 181 -2.33 28.49 -17.87
N ASP A 182 -2.73 28.19 -16.63
CA ASP A 182 -1.89 28.33 -15.43
C ASP A 182 -1.74 27.02 -14.64
N ASN A 183 -2.36 25.93 -15.12
CA ASN A 183 -2.39 24.61 -14.47
C ASN A 183 -2.97 24.64 -13.03
N LYS A 184 -3.66 25.72 -12.64
CA LYS A 184 -4.39 25.81 -11.37
C LYS A 184 -5.62 24.92 -11.42
N PHE A 185 -5.87 24.18 -10.35
CA PHE A 185 -7.04 23.31 -10.23
C PHE A 185 -8.24 24.09 -9.72
N ASP A 186 -9.33 24.04 -10.49
CA ASP A 186 -10.66 24.37 -10.01
C ASP A 186 -11.45 23.09 -9.77
N CYS A 187 -12.25 23.09 -8.72
CA CYS A 187 -13.14 21.99 -8.36
C CYS A 187 -14.59 22.37 -8.61
N PHE A 188 -15.43 21.38 -8.89
CA PHE A 188 -16.83 21.56 -9.26
C PHE A 188 -17.69 20.49 -8.62
N LEU A 189 -18.93 20.87 -8.29
CA LEU A 189 -20.05 19.96 -8.09
C LEU A 189 -21.01 20.18 -9.26
N ASN A 190 -21.15 19.18 -10.12
CA ASN A 190 -21.81 19.33 -11.42
C ASN A 190 -21.21 20.50 -12.22
N ASN A 191 -21.99 21.56 -12.48
CA ASN A 191 -21.51 22.76 -13.18
C ASN A 191 -21.20 23.92 -12.21
N GLN A 192 -21.38 23.72 -10.90
CA GLN A 192 -21.12 24.74 -9.90
C GLN A 192 -19.67 24.68 -9.46
N LYS A 193 -18.94 25.78 -9.64
CA LYS A 193 -17.57 25.91 -9.14
C LYS A 193 -17.57 25.91 -7.60
N LEU A 194 -16.69 25.10 -7.04
CA LEU A 194 -16.42 25.00 -5.61
C LEU A 194 -15.22 25.86 -5.23
N ASN A 195 -15.16 26.23 -3.96
CA ASN A 195 -13.98 26.87 -3.41
C ASN A 195 -12.86 25.82 -3.26
N ASN A 196 -11.68 26.14 -3.77
CA ASN A 196 -10.44 25.47 -3.45
C ASN A 196 -9.46 26.56 -2.96
N PRO A 197 -9.30 26.74 -1.64
CA PRO A 197 -8.45 27.79 -1.11
C PRO A 197 -6.95 27.45 -1.24
N TYR A 198 -6.61 26.26 -1.71
CA TYR A 198 -5.24 25.78 -1.82
C TYR A 198 -4.72 25.83 -3.26
N ASN A 199 -3.40 25.99 -3.41
CA ASN A 199 -2.73 25.96 -4.72
C ASN A 199 -2.40 24.55 -5.21
N PHE A 200 -2.94 23.51 -4.56
CA PHE A 200 -2.77 22.12 -4.93
C PHE A 200 -4.13 21.43 -5.04
N LYS A 201 -4.16 20.32 -5.79
CA LYS A 201 -5.38 19.52 -6.00
C LYS A 201 -5.62 18.61 -4.80
N PRO A 202 -6.88 18.38 -4.38
CA PRO A 202 -7.17 17.27 -3.49
C PRO A 202 -6.85 15.93 -4.17
N TYR A 203 -6.58 14.87 -3.42
CA TYR A 203 -6.45 13.53 -4.00
C TYR A 203 -7.78 12.78 -4.04
N TRP A 204 -8.80 13.27 -3.33
CA TRP A 204 -10.17 12.76 -3.38
C TRP A 204 -11.17 13.91 -3.18
N ILE A 205 -12.33 13.82 -3.83
CA ILE A 205 -13.46 14.73 -3.63
C ILE A 205 -14.76 13.93 -3.70
N GLY A 206 -15.79 14.32 -2.95
CA GLY A 206 -17.13 13.75 -3.06
C GLY A 206 -18.16 14.50 -2.24
N ASP A 207 -19.42 14.14 -2.44
CA ASP A 207 -20.57 14.74 -1.77
C ASP A 207 -21.45 13.70 -1.05
N SER A 208 -22.17 14.14 -0.02
CA SER A 208 -23.11 13.30 0.73
C SER A 208 -24.30 12.88 -0.15
N PRO A 209 -24.99 11.75 0.11
CA PRO A 209 -26.14 11.31 -0.69
C PRO A 209 -27.23 12.37 -0.92
N ASP A 210 -27.44 13.30 0.03
CA ASP A 210 -28.37 14.43 -0.10
C ASP A 210 -27.81 15.66 -0.84
N GLY A 211 -26.54 15.63 -1.25
CA GLY A 211 -25.83 16.66 -1.99
C GLY A 211 -25.43 17.90 -1.18
N LYS A 212 -25.62 17.91 0.14
CA LYS A 212 -25.42 19.11 0.98
C LYS A 212 -24.04 19.24 1.59
N ARG A 213 -23.32 18.14 1.76
CA ARG A 213 -21.96 18.12 2.31
C ARG A 213 -21.00 17.80 1.18
N ILE A 214 -20.02 18.66 0.94
CA ILE A 214 -18.95 18.41 -0.03
C ILE A 214 -17.64 18.32 0.73
N ILE A 215 -16.93 17.21 0.55
CA ILE A 215 -15.64 16.96 1.21
C ILE A 215 -14.56 16.76 0.16
N SER A 216 -13.43 17.43 0.37
CA SER A 216 -12.18 17.21 -0.34
C SER A 216 -11.13 16.69 0.63
N LEU A 217 -10.35 15.70 0.21
CA LEU A 217 -9.19 15.23 0.96
C LEU A 217 -7.92 15.78 0.33
N TYR A 218 -7.12 16.45 1.14
CA TYR A 218 -5.89 17.09 0.74
C TYR A 218 -4.70 16.41 1.39
N LEU A 219 -3.58 16.40 0.68
CA LEU A 219 -2.25 16.12 1.23
C LEU A 219 -1.43 17.39 1.05
N ASP A 220 -1.05 18.01 2.16
CA ASP A 220 -0.20 19.20 2.13
C ASP A 220 1.21 18.81 1.67
N PRO A 221 1.70 19.33 0.54
CA PRO A 221 3.03 18.96 0.03
C PRO A 221 4.16 19.50 0.91
N ALA A 222 3.95 20.55 1.69
CA ALA A 222 4.95 21.15 2.56
C ALA A 222 5.03 20.39 3.90
N THR A 223 3.91 20.15 4.56
CA THR A 223 3.89 19.48 5.87
C THR A 223 3.78 17.96 5.79
N LYS A 224 3.40 17.42 4.62
CA LYS A 224 3.09 15.99 4.41
C LYS A 224 1.95 15.49 5.30
N GLN A 225 1.03 16.38 5.69
CA GLN A 225 -0.14 16.04 6.49
C GLN A 225 -1.37 15.94 5.60
N SER A 226 -2.23 14.96 5.87
CA SER A 226 -3.53 14.87 5.23
C SER A 226 -4.62 15.53 6.07
N PHE A 227 -5.61 16.12 5.41
CA PHE A 227 -6.75 16.73 6.09
C PHE A 227 -8.00 16.73 5.23
N ILE A 228 -9.15 16.89 5.88
CA ILE A 228 -10.44 17.08 5.22
C ILE A 228 -10.70 18.58 5.04
N PHE A 229 -11.33 18.95 3.93
CA PHE A 229 -11.91 20.26 3.72
C PHE A 229 -13.38 20.09 3.38
N GLU A 230 -14.24 20.47 4.30
CA GLU A 230 -15.68 20.28 4.20
C GLU A 230 -16.37 21.64 4.15
N ASN A 231 -17.16 21.91 3.11
CA ASN A 231 -18.01 23.11 3.03
C ASN A 231 -17.33 24.43 3.44
N ASN A 232 -16.09 24.66 2.98
CA ASN A 232 -15.25 25.82 3.31
C ASN A 232 -14.56 25.81 4.69
N GLN A 233 -14.58 24.69 5.40
CA GLN A 233 -13.92 24.54 6.69
C GLN A 233 -12.85 23.46 6.59
N GLU A 234 -11.64 23.81 7.03
CA GLU A 234 -10.55 22.84 7.20
C GLU A 234 -10.78 22.05 8.50
N GLY A 235 -10.68 20.73 8.42
CA GLY A 235 -10.74 19.84 9.57
C GLY A 235 -9.37 19.60 10.22
N ILE A 236 -9.27 18.51 10.97
CA ILE A 236 -8.04 18.11 11.65
C ILE A 236 -6.98 17.70 10.62
N ARG A 237 -5.74 18.15 10.82
CA ARG A 237 -4.55 17.70 10.10
C ARG A 237 -3.96 16.47 10.79
N TYR A 238 -3.71 15.44 10.01
CA TYR A 238 -3.11 14.20 10.47
C TYR A 238 -1.74 14.00 9.86
N ASP A 239 -0.78 13.56 10.68
CA ASP A 239 0.52 13.13 10.20
C ASP A 239 0.45 11.72 9.61
N GLY A 240 -0.08 11.64 8.39
CA GLY A 240 -0.43 10.39 7.74
C GLY A 240 -1.28 10.58 6.48
N THR A 241 -1.84 9.49 5.98
CA THR A 241 -2.72 9.47 4.81
C THR A 241 -4.14 9.14 5.22
N ILE A 242 -5.12 9.91 4.74
CA ILE A 242 -6.53 9.56 4.87
C ILE A 242 -6.91 8.63 3.71
N THR A 243 -7.56 7.51 4.03
CA THR A 243 -8.01 6.50 3.08
C THR A 243 -9.44 6.06 3.39
N PHE A 244 -10.07 5.40 2.43
CA PHE A 244 -11.42 4.87 2.53
C PHE A 244 -12.50 5.90 2.97
N PRO A 245 -12.53 7.12 2.39
CA PRO A 245 -13.57 8.10 2.72
C PRO A 245 -14.95 7.61 2.30
N LYS A 246 -15.93 7.75 3.19
CA LYS A 246 -17.30 7.35 2.91
C LYS A 246 -18.31 8.17 3.71
N PHE A 247 -19.41 8.52 3.07
CA PHE A 247 -20.60 9.05 3.73
C PHE A 247 -21.49 7.91 4.22
N SER A 248 -22.19 8.12 5.33
CA SER A 248 -23.31 7.28 5.70
C SER A 248 -24.46 7.46 4.71
N ALA A 249 -25.25 6.40 4.49
CA ALA A 249 -26.37 6.43 3.54
C ALA A 249 -27.42 7.50 3.87
N ASN A 250 -27.58 7.84 5.16
CA ASN A 250 -28.48 8.90 5.62
C ASN A 250 -27.88 10.32 5.53
N SER A 251 -26.69 10.49 4.94
CA SER A 251 -25.95 11.76 4.79
C SER A 251 -25.48 12.44 6.08
N GLN A 252 -25.71 11.83 7.25
CA GLN A 252 -25.44 12.47 8.53
C GLN A 252 -23.97 12.38 8.96
N SER A 253 -23.28 11.32 8.58
CA SER A 253 -21.92 11.05 9.03
C SER A 253 -20.95 10.88 7.87
N PHE A 254 -19.71 11.29 8.10
CA PHE A 254 -18.59 11.02 7.23
C PHE A 254 -17.50 10.32 8.02
N TYR A 255 -16.95 9.25 7.45
CA TYR A 255 -15.93 8.46 8.10
C TYR A 255 -14.84 8.02 7.13
N TYR A 256 -13.66 7.78 7.70
CA TYR A 256 -12.46 7.43 6.97
C TYR A 256 -11.46 6.74 7.89
N VAL A 257 -10.38 6.22 7.32
CA VAL A 257 -9.26 5.66 8.07
C VAL A 257 -8.05 6.57 7.89
N VAL A 258 -7.36 6.87 8.97
CA VAL A 258 -6.04 7.51 8.93
C VAL A 258 -4.99 6.42 9.07
N ILE A 259 -4.01 6.40 8.17
CA ILE A 259 -2.77 5.62 8.33
C ILE A 259 -1.67 6.60 8.73
N GLY A 260 -1.31 6.58 10.01
CA GLY A 260 -0.29 7.43 10.61
C GLY A 260 1.12 7.02 10.21
N LYS A 261 2.06 7.97 10.28
CA LYS A 261 3.50 7.70 10.04
C LYS A 261 4.14 6.79 11.10
N ASP A 262 3.51 6.66 12.25
CA ASP A 262 3.87 5.74 13.32
C ASP A 262 3.45 4.28 13.02
N ASN A 263 2.96 4.01 11.80
CA ASN A 263 2.37 2.74 11.38
C ASN A 263 1.15 2.33 12.21
N LYS A 264 0.48 3.29 12.86
CA LYS A 264 -0.84 3.06 13.46
C LYS A 264 -1.92 3.51 12.51
N SER A 265 -3.07 2.84 12.57
CA SER A 265 -4.26 3.18 11.83
C SER A 265 -5.44 3.32 12.79
N PHE A 266 -6.30 4.30 12.55
CA PHE A 266 -7.54 4.48 13.31
C PHE A 266 -8.66 4.95 12.39
N VAL A 267 -9.89 4.57 12.72
CA VAL A 267 -11.09 5.12 12.08
C VAL A 267 -11.35 6.51 12.65
N VAL A 268 -11.79 7.43 11.80
CA VAL A 268 -12.34 8.72 12.23
C VAL A 268 -13.79 8.78 11.79
N LEU A 269 -14.68 9.16 12.70
CA LEU A 269 -16.09 9.41 12.45
C LEU A 269 -16.40 10.87 12.82
N ASP A 270 -16.82 11.68 11.85
CA ASP A 270 -17.18 13.10 12.05
C ASP A 270 -16.14 13.88 12.88
N ASN A 271 -14.87 13.79 12.48
CA ASN A 271 -13.69 14.38 13.14
C ASN A 271 -13.34 13.82 14.53
N LYS A 272 -13.95 12.71 14.95
CA LYS A 272 -13.61 12.02 16.21
C LYS A 272 -12.79 10.76 15.90
N PRO A 273 -11.50 10.73 16.24
CA PRO A 273 -10.67 9.53 16.13
C PRO A 273 -11.17 8.43 17.08
N GLY A 274 -11.23 7.20 16.58
CA GLY A 274 -11.45 5.99 17.37
C GLY A 274 -10.15 5.40 17.92
N SER A 275 -10.20 4.14 18.30
CA SER A 275 -9.04 3.39 18.78
C SER A 275 -7.98 3.20 17.69
N SER A 276 -6.72 3.30 18.10
CA SER A 276 -5.55 3.05 17.23
C SER A 276 -5.15 1.59 17.24
N HIS A 277 -4.86 1.06 16.06
CA HIS A 277 -4.41 -0.31 15.81
C HIS A 277 -3.16 -0.32 14.92
N ASP A 278 -2.39 -1.42 14.88
CA ASP A 278 -1.27 -1.54 13.93
C ASP A 278 -1.72 -1.51 12.47
N LYS A 279 -2.94 -1.97 12.18
CA LYS A 279 -3.52 -1.90 10.84
C LYS A 279 -5.03 -1.99 10.87
N ILE A 280 -5.68 -1.23 10.00
CA ILE A 280 -7.10 -1.38 9.67
C ILE A 280 -7.22 -1.82 8.21
N TYR A 281 -8.08 -2.80 7.95
CA TYR A 281 -8.28 -3.38 6.63
C TYR A 281 -9.60 -2.94 6.00
N GLY A 282 -9.51 -2.47 4.76
CA GLY A 282 -10.68 -2.14 3.94
C GLY A 282 -11.45 -0.91 4.42
N VAL A 283 -12.63 -0.72 3.83
CA VAL A 283 -13.54 0.38 4.15
C VAL A 283 -14.38 0.00 5.37
N PRO A 284 -14.40 0.79 6.46
CA PRO A 284 -15.31 0.57 7.56
C PRO A 284 -16.79 0.60 7.10
N ALA A 285 -17.65 -0.08 7.84
CA ALA A 285 -19.09 -0.09 7.57
C ALA A 285 -19.86 0.43 8.77
N ILE A 286 -20.86 1.28 8.53
CA ILE A 286 -21.82 1.68 9.55
C ILE A 286 -22.99 0.68 9.53
N SER A 287 -23.45 0.25 10.70
CA SER A 287 -24.63 -0.60 10.82
C SER A 287 -25.88 0.10 10.28
N ASN A 288 -26.87 -0.64 9.79
CA ASN A 288 -28.09 -0.04 9.22
C ASN A 288 -28.87 0.84 10.21
N ASP A 289 -28.77 0.54 11.51
CA ASP A 289 -29.38 1.35 12.57
C ASP A 289 -28.49 2.53 13.03
N GLY A 290 -27.32 2.71 12.42
CA GLY A 290 -26.39 3.81 12.65
C GLY A 290 -25.63 3.75 13.98
N LYS A 291 -25.76 2.65 14.74
CA LYS A 291 -25.20 2.56 16.09
C LYS A 291 -23.77 2.06 16.14
N TYR A 292 -23.29 1.36 15.13
CA TYR A 292 -21.95 0.78 15.14
C TYR A 292 -21.18 1.16 13.89
N ILE A 293 -19.87 1.34 14.05
CA ILE A 293 -18.91 1.30 12.95
C ILE A 293 -18.05 0.06 13.12
N VAL A 294 -17.99 -0.77 12.08
CA VAL A 294 -17.31 -2.07 12.09
C VAL A 294 -16.18 -2.12 11.08
N TYR A 295 -15.07 -2.76 11.45
CA TYR A 295 -13.89 -2.91 10.60
C TYR A 295 -13.00 -4.07 11.06
N GLY A 296 -12.18 -4.59 10.15
CA GLY A 296 -11.14 -5.56 10.49
C GLY A 296 -9.87 -4.84 10.91
N ALA A 297 -9.29 -5.23 12.05
CA ALA A 297 -8.07 -4.65 12.59
C ALA A 297 -7.02 -5.73 12.87
N ARG A 298 -5.78 -5.29 13.02
CA ARG A 298 -4.69 -6.12 13.52
C ARG A 298 -3.87 -5.35 14.54
N ASP A 299 -3.51 -6.04 15.62
CA ASP A 299 -2.47 -5.63 16.56
C ASP A 299 -1.49 -6.79 16.76
N GLY A 300 -0.21 -6.56 16.50
CA GLY A 300 0.81 -7.59 16.45
C GLY A 300 0.47 -8.69 15.44
N GLN A 301 0.24 -9.90 15.94
CA GLN A 301 -0.14 -11.08 15.15
C GLN A 301 -1.66 -11.34 15.17
N ASP A 302 -2.41 -10.65 16.02
CA ASP A 302 -3.83 -10.89 16.20
C ASP A 302 -4.63 -10.09 15.19
N LEU A 303 -5.47 -10.79 14.43
CA LEU A 303 -6.43 -10.20 13.51
C LEU A 303 -7.83 -10.41 14.07
N PHE A 304 -8.58 -9.32 14.22
CA PHE A 304 -9.90 -9.32 14.86
C PHE A 304 -10.83 -8.30 14.23
N TRP A 305 -12.12 -8.41 14.54
CA TRP A 305 -13.14 -7.48 14.10
C TRP A 305 -13.47 -6.52 15.23
N VAL A 306 -13.49 -5.23 14.92
CA VAL A 306 -13.91 -4.18 15.84
C VAL A 306 -15.33 -3.77 15.52
N ALA A 307 -16.12 -3.52 16.56
CA ALA A 307 -17.46 -2.96 16.47
C ALA A 307 -17.59 -1.84 17.49
N ASP A 308 -17.23 -0.62 17.07
CA ASP A 308 -17.27 0.55 17.95
C ASP A 308 -18.68 1.10 17.99
N LEU A 309 -19.18 1.32 19.21
CA LEU A 309 -20.49 1.92 19.46
C LEU A 309 -20.42 3.44 19.23
N ILE A 310 -21.24 3.92 18.30
CA ILE A 310 -21.44 5.33 17.98
C ILE A 310 -22.36 5.92 19.04
N ASN A 311 -21.77 6.38 20.14
CA ASN A 311 -22.49 7.14 21.16
C ASN A 311 -22.43 8.63 20.83
N ALA A 312 -23.60 9.27 20.75
CA ALA A 312 -23.65 10.71 20.94
C ALA A 312 -23.41 10.98 22.43
N GLU A 313 -22.25 11.55 22.77
CA GLU A 313 -22.14 12.26 24.04
C GLU A 313 -23.24 13.34 24.04
N LYS A 314 -24.19 13.21 24.97
CA LYS A 314 -25.23 14.21 25.22
C LYS A 314 -24.67 15.35 26.05
#